data_AF-A0A0F3P1A5-F1
#
_entry.id   AF-A0A0F3P1A5-F1
#
_cell.length_a   1.000
_cell.length_b   1.000
_cell.length_c   1.000
_cell.angle_alpha   90.00
_cell.angle_beta   90.00
_cell.angle_gamma   90.00
#
_symmetry.space_group_name_H-M   'P 1'
#
loop_
_entity.id
_entity.type
_entity.pdbx_description
1 polymer ?
#
loop_
_entity_poly.entity_id
_entity_poly.type
_entity_poly.pdbx_seq_one_letter_code
_entity_poly.pdbx_strand_id
1 'polypeptide(L)'
;MIRHGTKIFKLIFAILITLVCFLIIWLGTWKSPDGNYSGDTNIHTCIHCDDRKLHFKLDAGGGNNVDVYLVENSKPNCFNPYFPSIHIQVSQSHNAWVHIVYTDSKAPKWRTFIDAANVDSPGSACPFYTYEQDFHDAPLWTYSLFNKPLSFWKGHAFAVKVDHQKKSIDCIGGIEWGFELSYFRLRPKSIHPQLLNKETWEKAWQILQEKLPGYSQTYGSES
;
A
#
# COMPACT_ATOMS: atom_id res chain seq x y z
N MET A 1 53.76 -26.41 -11.73
CA MET A 1 52.35 -26.06 -12.04
C MET A 1 51.33 -26.36 -10.92
N ILE A 2 51.72 -26.91 -9.76
CA ILE A 2 50.77 -27.36 -8.70
C ILE A 2 50.45 -26.27 -7.65
N ARG A 3 51.30 -25.24 -7.51
CA ARG A 3 51.19 -24.19 -6.47
C ARG A 3 50.10 -23.13 -6.74
N HIS A 4 49.63 -22.99 -7.98
CA HIS A 4 48.57 -22.03 -8.32
C HIS A 4 47.17 -22.55 -8.00
N GLY A 5 46.92 -23.86 -8.15
CA GLY A 5 45.61 -24.46 -7.89
C GLY A 5 45.20 -24.44 -6.40
N THR A 6 46.16 -24.55 -5.48
CA THR A 6 45.91 -24.53 -4.03
C THR A 6 45.51 -23.15 -3.49
N LYS A 7 46.03 -22.06 -4.07
CA LYS A 7 45.63 -20.69 -3.71
C LYS A 7 44.22 -20.37 -4.19
N ILE A 8 43.90 -20.77 -5.43
CA ILE A 8 42.57 -20.60 -6.01
C ILE A 8 41.53 -21.41 -5.22
N PHE A 9 41.84 -22.67 -4.86
CA PHE A 9 40.95 -23.50 -4.05
C PHE A 9 40.65 -22.89 -2.67
N LYS A 10 41.69 -22.40 -1.96
CA LYS A 10 41.50 -21.73 -0.66
C LYS A 10 40.65 -20.47 -0.76
N LEU A 11 40.83 -19.69 -1.83
CA LEU A 11 40.02 -18.49 -2.08
C LEU A 11 38.55 -18.85 -2.33
N ILE A 12 38.28 -19.85 -3.20
CA ILE A 12 36.91 -20.32 -3.48
C ILE A 12 36.24 -20.82 -2.19
N PHE A 13 36.97 -21.60 -1.38
CA PHE A 13 36.46 -22.12 -0.12
C PHE A 13 36.15 -21.01 0.89
N ALA A 14 37.02 -20.00 1.01
CA ALA A 14 36.78 -18.85 1.87
C ALA A 14 35.56 -18.02 1.42
N ILE A 15 35.37 -17.84 0.11
CA ILE A 15 34.19 -17.17 -0.46
C ILE A 15 32.93 -17.96 -0.10
N LEU A 16 32.94 -19.29 -0.28
CA LEU A 16 31.79 -20.14 0.06
C LEU A 16 31.43 -20.06 1.55
N ILE A 17 32.41 -20.14 2.46
CA ILE A 17 32.15 -19.98 3.90
C ILE A 17 31.53 -18.61 4.18
N THR A 18 32.09 -17.55 3.59
CA THR A 18 31.58 -16.18 3.78
C THR A 18 30.13 -16.06 3.31
N LEU A 19 29.80 -16.62 2.14
CA LEU A 19 28.44 -16.63 1.60
C LEU A 19 27.48 -17.42 2.50
N VAL A 20 27.91 -18.57 3.04
CA VAL A 20 27.09 -19.37 3.97
C VAL A 20 26.87 -18.63 5.29
N CYS A 21 27.89 -18.02 5.88
CA CYS A 21 27.75 -17.21 7.09
C CYS A 21 26.81 -16.03 6.85
N PHE A 22 26.94 -15.34 5.71
CA PHE A 22 26.03 -14.27 5.33
C PHE A 22 24.58 -14.77 5.20
N LEU A 23 24.37 -15.91 4.54
CA LEU A 23 23.04 -16.51 4.40
C LEU A 23 22.43 -16.88 5.76
N ILE A 24 23.20 -17.48 6.67
CA ILE A 24 22.75 -17.86 8.02
C ILE A 24 22.33 -16.61 8.80
N ILE A 25 23.13 -15.55 8.79
CA ILE A 25 22.79 -14.28 9.48
C ILE A 25 21.56 -13.63 8.83
N TRP A 26 21.50 -13.61 7.51
CA TRP A 26 20.39 -13.05 6.74
C TRP A 26 19.07 -13.78 7.01
N LEU A 27 19.10 -15.11 7.08
CA LEU A 27 17.92 -15.92 7.45
C LEU A 27 17.60 -15.84 8.94
N GLY A 28 18.60 -15.84 9.83
CA GLY A 28 18.42 -15.83 11.28
C GLY A 28 17.84 -14.52 11.82
N THR A 29 17.94 -13.43 11.06
CA THR A 29 17.31 -12.13 11.38
C THR A 29 15.90 -11.99 10.80
N TRP A 30 15.45 -12.92 9.97
CA TRP A 30 14.11 -12.88 9.40
C TRP A 30 13.06 -13.28 10.45
N LYS A 31 12.04 -12.42 10.59
CA LYS A 31 10.83 -12.69 11.37
C LYS A 31 9.65 -12.69 10.44
N SER A 32 8.82 -13.74 10.50
CA SER A 32 7.64 -13.82 9.64
C SER A 32 6.70 -12.62 9.86
N PRO A 33 6.19 -12.00 8.79
CA PRO A 33 5.10 -11.03 8.90
C PRO A 33 3.75 -11.71 9.17
N ASP A 34 3.65 -13.05 9.06
CA ASP A 34 2.40 -13.81 9.22
C ASP A 34 1.83 -13.76 10.65
N GLY A 35 2.57 -13.16 11.58
CA GLY A 35 2.00 -12.70 12.84
C GLY A 35 1.16 -11.46 12.57
N ASN A 36 -0.08 -11.63 12.11
CA ASN A 36 -1.14 -10.67 12.36
C ASN A 36 -1.32 -10.62 13.88
N TYR A 37 -0.43 -9.92 14.56
CA TYR A 37 -0.78 -9.40 15.86
C TYR A 37 -1.99 -8.52 15.56
N SER A 38 -3.13 -8.90 16.11
CA SER A 38 -4.14 -7.94 16.54
C SER A 38 -3.50 -7.05 17.58
N GLY A 39 -2.41 -6.35 17.21
CA GLY A 39 -1.68 -5.50 18.11
C GLY A 39 -2.71 -4.52 18.64
N ASP A 40 -2.75 -4.34 19.95
CA ASP A 40 -3.69 -3.46 20.65
C ASP A 40 -3.58 -1.98 20.17
N THR A 41 -2.75 -1.71 19.17
CA THR A 41 -2.32 -0.42 18.65
C THR A 41 -2.93 -0.21 17.25
N ASN A 42 -3.79 0.79 17.12
CA ASN A 42 -4.40 1.17 15.85
C ASN A 42 -3.35 1.67 14.81
N ILE A 43 -3.71 1.65 13.52
CA ILE A 43 -2.83 2.07 12.40
C ILE A 43 -2.26 3.48 12.63
N HIS A 44 -3.11 4.42 13.09
CA HIS A 44 -2.69 5.78 13.42
C HIS A 44 -1.50 5.81 14.40
N THR A 45 -1.60 5.10 15.53
CA THR A 45 -0.54 5.06 16.54
C THR A 45 0.73 4.42 15.98
N CYS A 46 0.58 3.38 15.16
CA CYS A 46 1.70 2.73 14.49
C CYS A 46 2.48 3.64 13.54
N ILE A 47 1.80 4.57 12.89
CA ILE A 47 2.43 5.56 12.01
C ILE A 47 3.05 6.68 12.83
N HIS A 48 2.27 7.33 13.70
CA HIS A 48 2.66 8.59 14.33
C HIS A 48 3.68 8.44 15.46
N CYS A 49 3.70 7.28 16.13
CA CYS A 49 4.73 6.92 17.12
C CYS A 49 5.95 6.22 16.52
N ASP A 50 6.07 6.14 15.19
CA ASP A 50 7.31 5.72 14.53
C ASP A 50 8.16 6.95 14.18
N ASP A 51 9.35 7.04 14.76
CA ASP A 51 10.32 8.11 14.47
C ASP A 51 10.89 8.01 13.05
N ARG A 52 10.69 6.87 12.38
CA ARG A 52 11.13 6.62 11.00
C ARG A 52 10.06 7.00 9.97
N LYS A 53 8.91 7.55 10.40
CA LYS A 53 7.87 7.97 9.46
C LYS A 53 8.41 9.04 8.50
N LEU A 54 8.07 8.88 7.23
CA LEU A 54 8.32 9.85 6.19
C LEU A 54 7.10 10.76 6.07
N HIS A 55 7.34 12.03 5.82
CA HIS A 55 6.28 13.01 5.56
C HIS A 55 6.45 13.59 4.17
N PHE A 56 5.44 13.39 3.33
CA PHE A 56 5.36 13.97 1.99
C PHE A 56 4.29 15.06 2.00
N LYS A 57 4.62 16.20 1.43
CA LYS A 57 3.69 17.29 1.12
C LYS A 57 3.54 17.36 -0.38
N LEU A 58 2.38 16.99 -0.89
CA LEU A 58 2.10 16.89 -2.31
C LEU A 58 1.09 17.98 -2.70
N ASP A 59 1.46 18.85 -3.63
CA ASP A 59 0.60 19.92 -4.14
C ASP A 59 -0.18 19.40 -5.36
N ALA A 60 -1.48 19.20 -5.19
CA ALA A 60 -2.37 18.76 -6.26
C ALA A 60 -2.90 19.93 -7.13
N GLY A 61 -2.42 21.16 -6.87
CA GLY A 61 -2.87 22.37 -7.54
C GLY A 61 -4.18 22.93 -6.95
N GLY A 62 -4.51 24.18 -7.29
CA GLY A 62 -5.75 24.82 -6.86
C GLY A 62 -5.89 25.01 -5.34
N GLY A 63 -4.77 25.03 -4.61
CA GLY A 63 -4.75 25.10 -3.14
C GLY A 63 -5.03 23.77 -2.44
N ASN A 64 -5.13 22.66 -3.18
CA ASN A 64 -5.29 21.33 -2.61
C ASN A 64 -3.93 20.72 -2.24
N ASN A 65 -3.58 20.81 -0.97
CA ASN A 65 -2.44 20.10 -0.41
C ASN A 65 -2.86 18.73 0.12
N VAL A 66 -2.02 17.74 -0.15
CA VAL A 66 -2.13 16.38 0.39
C VAL A 66 -0.92 16.10 1.27
N ASP A 67 -1.16 15.92 2.57
CA ASP A 67 -0.15 15.49 3.53
C ASP A 67 -0.20 13.97 3.64
N VAL A 68 0.95 13.32 3.42
CA VAL A 68 1.07 11.86 3.50
C VAL A 68 2.14 11.48 4.51
N TYR A 69 1.76 10.66 5.49
CA TYR A 69 2.68 10.03 6.43
C TYR A 69 2.83 8.57 6.07
N LEU A 70 4.06 8.11 5.83
CA LEU A 70 4.37 6.75 5.43
C LEU A 70 5.40 6.14 6.37
N VAL A 71 5.12 4.96 6.90
CA VAL A 71 6.14 4.09 7.50
C VAL A 71 6.43 2.98 6.52
N GLU A 72 7.67 2.86 6.05
CA GLU A 72 8.03 1.90 4.99
C GLU A 72 7.96 0.43 5.45
N ASN A 73 8.34 0.18 6.70
CA ASN A 73 8.23 -1.13 7.34
C ASN A 73 7.79 -0.95 8.80
N SER A 74 6.51 -1.22 9.05
CA SER A 74 5.88 -1.12 10.37
C SER A 74 6.61 -1.96 11.41
N LYS A 75 6.58 -1.51 12.68
CA LYS A 75 7.21 -2.21 13.81
C LYS A 75 6.56 -3.59 14.05
N PRO A 76 7.25 -4.53 14.71
CA PRO A 76 6.73 -5.89 14.93
C PRO A 76 5.41 -5.99 15.71
N ASN A 77 5.09 -4.98 16.53
CA ASN A 77 3.87 -4.90 17.35
C ASN A 77 2.73 -4.13 16.67
N CYS A 78 2.92 -3.71 15.42
CA CYS A 78 1.93 -2.97 14.66
C CYS A 78 0.98 -3.85 13.87
N PHE A 79 -0.16 -3.27 13.50
CA PHE A 79 -1.05 -3.86 12.51
C PHE A 79 -0.29 -4.09 11.20
N ASN A 80 -0.39 -5.32 10.69
CA ASN A 80 0.43 -5.89 9.62
C ASN A 80 1.93 -5.54 9.68
N PRO A 81 2.71 -6.20 10.56
CA PRO A 81 4.10 -5.83 10.81
C PRO A 81 4.97 -5.98 9.57
N TYR A 82 5.99 -5.11 9.46
CA TYR A 82 6.96 -5.06 8.37
C TYR A 82 6.42 -4.68 6.98
N PHE A 83 5.12 -4.53 6.80
CA PHE A 83 4.54 -3.90 5.61
C PHE A 83 4.52 -2.38 5.75
N PRO A 84 4.41 -1.64 4.65
CA PRO A 84 4.18 -0.21 4.73
C PRO A 84 2.81 0.11 5.32
N SER A 85 2.72 1.22 6.04
CA SER A 85 1.47 1.80 6.52
C SER A 85 1.42 3.29 6.16
N ILE A 86 0.24 3.76 5.80
CA ILE A 86 0.03 5.12 5.28
C ILE A 86 -1.10 5.83 6.02
N HIS A 87 -0.93 7.14 6.17
CA HIS A 87 -1.97 8.08 6.57
C HIS A 87 -1.99 9.22 5.56
N ILE A 88 -3.16 9.53 5.01
CA ILE A 88 -3.34 10.60 4.01
C ILE A 88 -4.36 11.59 4.53
N GLN A 89 -4.00 12.87 4.45
CA GLN A 89 -4.86 14.00 4.79
C GLN A 89 -4.96 14.94 3.60
N VAL A 90 -6.19 15.35 3.29
CA VAL A 90 -6.48 16.26 2.18
C VAL A 90 -7.06 17.54 2.76
N SER A 91 -6.48 18.68 2.39
CA SER A 91 -6.90 19.99 2.88
C SER A 91 -8.31 20.40 2.44
N GLN A 92 -8.74 19.94 1.26
CA GLN A 92 -10.09 20.17 0.76
C GLN A 92 -11.13 19.27 1.43
N SER A 93 -12.31 19.83 1.68
CA SER A 93 -13.43 19.10 2.27
C SER A 93 -13.92 17.99 1.36
N HIS A 94 -13.97 16.78 1.90
CA HIS A 94 -14.54 15.59 1.30
C HIS A 94 -15.33 14.83 2.36
N ASN A 95 -16.03 13.77 1.98
CA ASN A 95 -16.85 12.99 2.92
C ASN A 95 -16.73 11.47 2.75
N ALA A 96 -15.93 11.00 1.80
CA ALA A 96 -15.59 9.60 1.66
C ALA A 96 -14.25 9.41 0.97
N TRP A 97 -13.71 8.20 1.11
CA TRP A 97 -12.56 7.72 0.38
C TRP A 97 -12.96 6.53 -0.48
N VAL A 98 -12.41 6.48 -1.69
CA VAL A 98 -12.44 5.29 -2.54
C VAL A 98 -11.04 4.72 -2.61
N HIS A 99 -10.90 3.40 -2.46
CA HIS A 99 -9.63 2.72 -2.56
C HIS A 99 -9.71 1.60 -3.60
N ILE A 100 -8.89 1.69 -4.64
CA ILE A 100 -8.79 0.65 -5.67
C ILE A 100 -7.40 0.03 -5.60
N VAL A 101 -7.37 -1.29 -5.47
CA VAL A 101 -6.15 -2.05 -5.31
C VAL A 101 -5.81 -2.78 -6.60
N TYR A 102 -4.53 -2.73 -6.97
CA TYR A 102 -3.93 -3.42 -8.09
C TYR A 102 -2.80 -4.34 -7.61
N THR A 103 -2.81 -5.60 -8.03
CA THR A 103 -1.79 -6.60 -7.72
C THR A 103 -1.49 -7.50 -8.92
N ASP A 104 -0.42 -8.28 -8.84
CA ASP A 104 -0.11 -9.37 -9.77
C ASP A 104 -0.64 -10.74 -9.32
N SER A 105 -1.67 -10.76 -8.47
CA SER A 105 -2.23 -12.02 -7.96
C SER A 105 -2.58 -12.99 -9.07
N LYS A 106 -2.23 -14.26 -8.87
CA LYS A 106 -2.63 -15.34 -9.79
C LYS A 106 -4.16 -15.45 -9.89
N ALA A 107 -4.88 -15.16 -8.80
CA ALA A 107 -6.33 -15.16 -8.75
C ALA A 107 -6.89 -13.85 -9.35
N PRO A 108 -7.66 -13.90 -10.45
CA PRO A 108 -8.12 -12.69 -11.16
C PRO A 108 -8.86 -11.68 -10.28
N LYS A 109 -9.70 -12.16 -9.34
CA LYS A 109 -10.46 -11.31 -8.42
C LYS A 109 -9.61 -10.44 -7.49
N TRP A 110 -8.34 -10.78 -7.32
CA TRP A 110 -7.41 -10.02 -6.47
C TRP A 110 -6.43 -9.16 -7.28
N ARG A 111 -6.49 -9.20 -8.62
CA ARG A 111 -5.63 -8.36 -9.48
C ARG A 111 -6.07 -6.90 -9.50
N THR A 112 -7.39 -6.68 -9.54
CA THR A 112 -8.00 -5.34 -9.45
C THR A 112 -9.27 -5.47 -8.65
N PHE A 113 -9.40 -4.72 -7.55
CA PHE A 113 -10.62 -4.73 -6.74
C PHE A 113 -10.80 -3.42 -5.99
N ILE A 114 -12.05 -3.14 -5.66
CA ILE A 114 -12.42 -2.05 -4.74
C ILE A 114 -12.18 -2.58 -3.33
N ASP A 115 -11.31 -1.90 -2.60
CA ASP A 115 -11.07 -2.16 -1.19
C ASP A 115 -12.07 -1.33 -0.38
N ALA A 116 -13.10 -2.00 0.11
CA ALA A 116 -14.21 -1.39 0.83
C ALA A 116 -14.74 -2.32 1.91
N ALA A 117 -15.35 -1.75 2.95
CA ALA A 117 -15.95 -2.51 4.03
C ALA A 117 -17.10 -3.40 3.52
N ASN A 118 -16.81 -4.70 3.42
CA ASN A 118 -17.70 -5.84 3.13
C ASN A 118 -18.81 -5.60 2.08
N VAL A 119 -18.48 -5.85 0.81
CA VAL A 119 -19.33 -5.64 -0.38
C VAL A 119 -20.70 -6.33 -0.32
N ASP A 120 -20.81 -7.42 0.43
CA ASP A 120 -22.00 -8.29 0.47
C ASP A 120 -22.94 -7.99 1.66
N SER A 121 -22.64 -6.97 2.47
CA SER A 121 -23.42 -6.64 3.67
C SER A 121 -24.53 -5.61 3.38
N PRO A 122 -25.78 -5.84 3.84
CA PRO A 122 -26.81 -4.80 3.83
C PRO A 122 -26.35 -3.57 4.61
N GLY A 123 -26.39 -2.38 3.98
CA GLY A 123 -25.85 -1.15 4.58
C GLY A 123 -24.34 -0.98 4.45
N SER A 124 -23.68 -1.79 3.62
CA SER A 124 -22.26 -1.62 3.28
C SER A 124 -21.97 -0.22 2.77
N ALA A 125 -20.82 0.31 3.19
CA ALA A 125 -20.24 1.53 2.63
C ALA A 125 -19.74 1.33 1.18
N CYS A 126 -19.79 0.12 0.61
CA CYS A 126 -19.32 -0.15 -0.74
C CYS A 126 -19.99 0.77 -1.78
N PRO A 127 -19.20 1.41 -2.67
CA PRO A 127 -17.78 1.16 -2.96
C PRO A 127 -16.77 2.04 -2.19
N PHE A 128 -17.18 2.70 -1.11
CA PHE A 128 -16.31 3.56 -0.31
C PHE A 128 -15.51 2.76 0.72
N TYR A 129 -14.22 3.09 0.84
CA TYR A 129 -13.30 2.54 1.84
C TYR A 129 -13.69 3.02 3.25
N THR A 130 -13.90 4.33 3.40
CA THR A 130 -14.37 4.97 4.64
C THR A 130 -15.14 6.25 4.32
N TYR A 131 -15.97 6.70 5.27
CA TYR A 131 -16.61 8.03 5.28
C TYR A 131 -15.90 9.02 6.21
N GLU A 132 -14.75 8.63 6.77
CA GLU A 132 -13.92 9.48 7.61
C GLU A 132 -13.14 10.51 6.77
N GLN A 133 -12.63 11.57 7.41
CA GLN A 133 -11.79 12.59 6.76
C GLN A 133 -10.38 12.08 6.46
N ASP A 134 -9.82 11.24 7.33
CA ASP A 134 -8.46 10.75 7.17
C ASP A 134 -8.49 9.34 6.55
N PHE A 135 -7.56 9.08 5.65
CA PHE A 135 -7.34 7.74 5.12
C PHE A 135 -6.19 7.08 5.86
N HIS A 136 -6.44 5.92 6.46
CA HIS A 136 -5.42 5.09 7.08
C HIS A 136 -5.45 3.70 6.46
N ASP A 137 -4.31 3.19 6.03
CA ASP A 137 -4.25 1.81 5.55
C ASP A 137 -2.91 1.13 5.83
N ALA A 138 -2.98 -0.19 5.93
CA ALA A 138 -1.86 -1.10 6.14
C ALA A 138 -2.25 -2.42 5.46
N PRO A 139 -1.74 -2.71 4.24
CA PRO A 139 -2.39 -3.69 3.36
C PRO A 139 -2.28 -5.07 3.96
N LEU A 140 -3.40 -5.73 4.29
CA LEU A 140 -3.42 -7.04 4.96
C LEU A 140 -2.98 -8.20 4.04
N TRP A 141 -1.68 -8.27 3.75
CA TRP A 141 -1.05 -9.32 2.97
C TRP A 141 0.02 -10.03 3.80
N THR A 142 0.26 -11.29 3.45
CA THR A 142 1.22 -12.16 4.13
C THR A 142 2.17 -12.79 3.12
N TYR A 143 3.40 -13.07 3.54
CA TYR A 143 4.38 -13.80 2.72
C TYR A 143 5.38 -14.52 3.62
N SER A 144 5.92 -15.62 3.10
CA SER A 144 7.05 -16.32 3.71
C SER A 144 8.30 -16.18 2.85
N LEU A 145 9.45 -16.63 3.37
CA LEU A 145 10.70 -16.66 2.63
C LEU A 145 10.60 -17.41 1.29
N PHE A 146 9.76 -18.44 1.24
CA PHE A 146 9.62 -19.33 0.08
C PHE A 146 8.33 -19.14 -0.69
N ASN A 147 7.36 -18.38 -0.15
CA ASN A 147 6.10 -18.09 -0.80
C ASN A 147 5.81 -16.59 -0.77
N LYS A 148 5.93 -15.97 -1.94
CA LYS A 148 5.60 -14.57 -2.18
C LYS A 148 4.41 -14.52 -3.13
N PRO A 149 3.17 -14.42 -2.62
CA PRO A 149 1.97 -14.53 -3.45
C PRO A 149 1.82 -13.36 -4.43
N LEU A 150 2.43 -12.21 -4.10
CA LEU A 150 2.47 -11.00 -4.91
C LEU A 150 3.92 -10.53 -5.08
N SER A 151 4.25 -9.99 -6.25
CA SER A 151 5.47 -9.19 -6.45
C SER A 151 5.21 -7.70 -6.25
N PHE A 152 3.95 -7.24 -6.33
CA PHE A 152 3.58 -5.89 -5.96
C PHE A 152 2.13 -5.80 -5.44
N TRP A 153 1.90 -4.73 -4.69
CA TRP A 153 0.57 -4.26 -4.32
C TRP A 153 0.57 -2.74 -4.47
N LYS A 154 -0.44 -2.20 -5.15
CA LYS A 154 -0.61 -0.76 -5.35
C LYS A 154 -2.03 -0.36 -4.99
N GLY A 155 -2.17 0.67 -4.18
CA GLY A 155 -3.44 1.29 -3.84
C GLY A 155 -3.57 2.65 -4.49
N HIS A 156 -4.72 2.90 -5.12
CA HIS A 156 -5.16 4.23 -5.54
C HIS A 156 -6.23 4.70 -4.56
N ALA A 157 -5.87 5.63 -3.69
CA ALA A 157 -6.77 6.23 -2.70
C ALA A 157 -7.23 7.59 -3.19
N PHE A 158 -8.55 7.75 -3.40
CA PHE A 158 -9.17 8.99 -3.86
C PHE A 158 -10.04 9.58 -2.76
N ALA A 159 -9.81 10.86 -2.44
CA ALA A 159 -10.72 11.63 -1.60
C ALA A 159 -11.88 12.11 -2.48
N VAL A 160 -13.11 11.86 -2.05
CA VAL A 160 -14.30 12.17 -2.83
C VAL A 160 -15.38 12.86 -2.01
N LYS A 161 -16.13 13.73 -2.68
CA LYS A 161 -17.36 14.32 -2.15
C LYS A 161 -18.56 13.66 -2.81
N VAL A 162 -19.32 12.93 -2.01
CA VAL A 162 -20.49 12.16 -2.45
C VAL A 162 -21.76 12.90 -2.09
N ASP A 163 -22.61 13.14 -3.08
CA ASP A 163 -23.99 13.61 -2.91
C ASP A 163 -24.94 12.48 -3.33
N HIS A 164 -25.50 11.78 -2.34
CA HIS A 164 -26.42 10.66 -2.58
C HIS A 164 -27.79 11.10 -3.11
N GLN A 165 -28.20 12.36 -2.89
CA GLN A 165 -29.49 12.87 -3.37
C GLN A 165 -29.41 13.18 -4.86
N LYS A 166 -28.34 13.86 -5.28
CA LYS A 166 -28.07 14.18 -6.69
C LYS A 166 -27.44 13.03 -7.45
N LYS A 167 -26.99 11.99 -6.74
CA LYS A 167 -26.19 10.89 -7.29
C LYS A 167 -24.97 11.43 -8.03
N SER A 168 -24.12 12.17 -7.34
CA SER A 168 -22.88 12.70 -7.92
C SER A 168 -21.70 12.44 -7.00
N ILE A 169 -20.54 12.19 -7.59
CA ILE A 169 -19.26 12.00 -6.89
C ILE A 169 -18.24 12.94 -7.51
N ASP A 170 -17.70 13.83 -6.68
CA ASP A 170 -16.64 14.75 -7.09
C ASP A 170 -15.30 14.26 -6.53
N CYS A 171 -14.35 13.96 -7.41
CA CYS A 171 -13.01 13.51 -7.01
C CYS A 171 -12.12 14.72 -6.74
N ILE A 172 -11.78 14.90 -5.47
CA ILE A 172 -10.97 16.02 -4.99
C ILE A 172 -9.49 15.84 -5.34
N GLY A 173 -9.05 14.60 -5.42
CA GLY A 173 -7.68 14.20 -5.72
C GLY A 173 -7.42 12.79 -5.22
N GLY A 174 -6.24 12.25 -5.55
CA GLY A 174 -5.88 10.92 -5.08
C GLY A 174 -4.38 10.68 -5.05
N ILE A 175 -4.01 9.59 -4.40
CA ILE A 175 -2.63 9.15 -4.20
C ILE A 175 -2.48 7.70 -4.64
N GLU A 176 -1.47 7.43 -5.46
CA GLU A 176 -0.91 6.08 -5.64
C GLU A 176 0.11 5.83 -4.54
N TRP A 177 0.02 4.66 -3.90
CA TRP A 177 1.02 4.17 -2.95
C TRP A 177 1.05 2.64 -2.97
N GLY A 178 1.96 2.02 -2.21
CA GLY A 178 1.96 0.57 -2.04
C GLY A 178 3.35 0.00 -1.78
N PHE A 179 3.61 -1.21 -2.29
CA PHE A 179 4.91 -1.87 -2.17
C PHE A 179 5.26 -2.78 -3.34
N GLU A 180 6.56 -3.04 -3.46
CA GLU A 180 7.15 -4.11 -4.24
C GLU A 180 7.78 -5.17 -3.31
N LEU A 181 7.57 -6.44 -3.62
CA LEU A 181 8.15 -7.57 -2.92
C LEU A 181 8.94 -8.45 -3.90
N SER A 182 10.13 -7.99 -4.25
CA SER A 182 11.01 -8.76 -5.15
C SER A 182 11.49 -10.07 -4.50
N TYR A 183 11.82 -11.06 -5.32
CA TYR A 183 12.22 -12.40 -4.86
C TYR A 183 13.41 -12.39 -3.90
N PHE A 184 14.35 -11.46 -4.09
CA PHE A 184 15.58 -11.35 -3.27
C PHE A 184 15.44 -10.45 -2.04
N ARG A 185 14.32 -9.73 -1.89
CA ARG A 185 14.09 -8.88 -0.71
C ARG A 185 13.42 -9.68 0.42
N LEU A 186 13.92 -9.50 1.64
CA LEU A 186 13.28 -10.07 2.83
C LEU A 186 12.03 -9.31 3.24
N ARG A 187 11.92 -8.03 2.87
CA ARG A 187 10.87 -7.09 3.29
C ARG A 187 10.29 -6.37 2.07
N PRO A 188 9.00 -6.01 2.09
CA PRO A 188 8.42 -5.13 1.09
C PRO A 188 9.19 -3.81 1.03
N LYS A 189 9.39 -3.29 -0.18
CA LYS A 189 9.87 -1.94 -0.41
C LYS A 189 8.66 -1.07 -0.71
N SER A 190 8.44 -0.03 0.09
CA SER A 190 7.44 1.00 -0.18
C SER A 190 7.61 1.61 -1.58
N ILE A 191 6.48 1.89 -2.22
CA ILE A 191 6.37 2.79 -3.36
C ILE A 191 6.08 4.16 -2.78
N HIS A 192 6.89 5.16 -3.16
CA HIS A 192 6.69 6.52 -2.68
C HIS A 192 5.33 7.05 -3.17
N PRO A 193 4.57 7.76 -2.31
CA PRO A 193 3.28 8.31 -2.69
C PRO A 193 3.39 9.27 -3.88
N GLN A 194 2.48 9.16 -4.83
CA GLN A 194 2.40 10.03 -6.01
C GLN A 194 0.97 10.51 -6.23
N LEU A 195 0.82 11.77 -6.68
CA LEU A 195 -0.47 12.33 -7.02
C LEU A 195 -1.08 11.63 -8.24
N LEU A 196 -2.36 11.32 -8.15
CA LEU A 196 -3.16 10.76 -9.24
C LEU A 196 -3.83 11.88 -10.03
N ASN A 197 -3.85 11.70 -11.35
CA ASN A 197 -4.44 12.65 -12.29
C ASN A 197 -5.88 12.26 -12.70
N LYS A 198 -6.52 13.14 -13.46
CA LYS A 198 -7.88 12.96 -14.01
C LYS A 198 -8.03 11.65 -14.80
N GLU A 199 -7.06 11.32 -15.66
CA GLU A 199 -7.10 10.08 -16.45
C GLU A 199 -7.14 8.83 -15.55
N THR A 200 -6.40 8.84 -14.44
CA THR A 200 -6.42 7.75 -13.47
C THR A 200 -7.78 7.63 -12.79
N TRP A 201 -8.38 8.76 -12.42
CA TRP A 201 -9.74 8.79 -11.86
C TRP A 201 -10.79 8.28 -12.87
N GLU A 202 -10.70 8.68 -14.14
CA GLU A 202 -11.62 8.20 -15.17
C GLU A 202 -11.55 6.67 -15.37
N LYS A 203 -10.34 6.09 -15.27
CA LYS A 203 -10.17 4.63 -15.27
C LYS A 203 -10.72 3.97 -14.01
N ALA A 204 -10.50 4.57 -12.85
CA ALA A 204 -11.09 4.13 -11.58
C ALA A 204 -12.62 4.15 -11.66
N TRP A 205 -13.21 5.18 -12.25
CA TRP A 205 -14.66 5.32 -12.43
C TRP A 205 -15.28 4.17 -13.22
N GLN A 206 -14.58 3.65 -14.25
CA GLN A 206 -15.06 2.49 -15.01
C GLN A 206 -15.24 1.23 -14.15
N ILE A 207 -14.46 1.11 -13.06
CA ILE A 207 -14.57 0.02 -12.08
C ILE A 207 -15.71 0.31 -11.09
N LEU A 208 -15.85 1.57 -10.67
CA LEU A 208 -16.81 1.99 -9.64
C LEU A 208 -18.26 2.05 -10.14
N GLN A 209 -18.48 2.39 -11.41
CA GLN A 209 -19.82 2.63 -11.98
C GLN A 209 -20.76 1.43 -11.82
N GLU A 210 -20.24 0.20 -11.84
CA GLU A 210 -21.03 -1.02 -11.62
C GLU A 210 -21.66 -1.06 -10.22
N LYS A 211 -21.01 -0.42 -9.23
CA LYS A 211 -21.46 -0.33 -7.84
C LYS A 211 -22.25 0.96 -7.56
N LEU A 212 -22.26 1.91 -8.49
CA LEU A 212 -22.88 3.23 -8.34
C LEU A 212 -23.81 3.54 -9.53
N PRO A 213 -24.87 2.74 -9.75
CA PRO A 213 -25.75 2.91 -10.90
C PRO A 213 -26.45 4.27 -10.87
N GLY A 214 -26.30 5.02 -11.95
CA GLY A 214 -26.90 6.33 -12.14
C GLY A 214 -26.21 7.47 -11.40
N TYR A 215 -25.01 7.25 -10.84
CA TYR A 215 -24.18 8.35 -10.37
C TYR A 215 -23.43 8.99 -11.54
N SER A 216 -23.19 10.31 -11.44
CA SER A 216 -22.25 11.04 -12.28
C SER A 216 -20.94 11.30 -11.53
N GLN A 217 -19.87 11.59 -12.28
CA GLN A 217 -18.55 11.91 -11.72
C GLN A 217 -18.00 13.22 -12.26
N THR A 218 -17.24 13.92 -11.42
CA THR A 218 -16.37 15.06 -11.79
C THR A 218 -14.98 14.87 -11.18
N TYR A 219 -14.00 15.64 -11.65
CA TYR A 219 -12.63 15.64 -11.13
C TYR A 219 -12.12 17.07 -10.92
N GLY A 220 -11.69 17.36 -9.70
CA GLY A 220 -11.28 18.70 -9.28
C GLY A 220 -12.43 19.70 -9.33
N SER A 221 -12.10 20.97 -9.17
CA SER A 221 -13.06 22.09 -9.20
C SER A 221 -13.58 22.41 -10.62
N GLU A 222 -13.82 21.40 -11.45
CA GLU A 222 -14.62 21.54 -12.68
C GLU A 222 -16.11 21.58 -12.27
N SER A 223 -16.54 22.73 -11.75
CA SER A 223 -17.95 23.08 -11.53
C SER A 223 -18.32 24.34 -12.31
#